data_AF-A0A3S1N8H5-F1
#
_entry.id   AF-A0A3S1N8H5-F1
#
_cell.length_a   1.000
_cell.length_b   1.000
_cell.length_c   1.000
_cell.angle_alpha   90.00
_cell.angle_beta   90.00
_cell.angle_gamma   90.00
#
_symmetry.space_group_name_H-M   'P 1'
#
loop_
_entity.id
_entity.type
_entity.pdbx_description
1 polymer ?
#
loop_
_entity_poly.entity_id
_entity_poly.type
_entity_poly.pdbx_seq_one_letter_code
_entity_poly.pdbx_strand_id
1 'polypeptide(L)'
;MSDFNLSAFSDAIADLAAAAAPATASLATHHHRTASAFHWRDGYFVTAEEVVEAGEEIELTLTSGETVKAELVGRDPSTGVALLKPAA
;
A
#
# COMPACT_ATOMS: atom_id res chain seq x y z
N MET A 1 -0.98 -20.68 35.41
CA MET A 1 -0.92 -20.56 33.94
C MET A 1 -1.42 -19.17 33.61
N SER A 2 -0.70 -18.38 32.83
CA SER A 2 -1.12 -17.04 32.45
C SER A 2 -2.44 -17.13 31.67
N ASP A 3 -3.51 -16.51 32.18
CA ASP A 3 -4.78 -16.36 31.47
C ASP A 3 -4.59 -15.38 30.32
N PHE A 4 -4.11 -15.91 29.19
CA PHE A 4 -4.02 -15.13 27.96
C PHE A 4 -5.44 -14.90 27.42
N ASN A 5 -5.87 -13.65 27.39
CA ASN A 5 -7.18 -13.28 26.87
C ASN A 5 -7.12 -13.10 25.34
N LEU A 6 -7.67 -14.07 24.61
CA LEU A 6 -7.75 -14.05 23.15
C LEU A 6 -8.63 -12.92 22.60
N SER A 7 -9.69 -12.52 23.32
CA SER A 7 -10.56 -11.44 22.84
C SER A 7 -9.82 -10.10 22.88
N ALA A 8 -9.17 -9.80 24.00
CA ALA A 8 -8.39 -8.58 24.16
C ALA A 8 -7.22 -8.50 23.15
N PHE A 9 -6.58 -9.64 22.85
CA PHE A 9 -5.56 -9.69 21.79
C PHE A 9 -6.16 -9.42 20.40
N SER A 10 -7.31 -10.01 20.09
CA SER A 10 -8.01 -9.78 18.83
C SER A 10 -8.41 -8.31 18.66
N ASP A 11 -8.95 -7.69 19.70
CA ASP A 11 -9.35 -6.28 19.69
C ASP A 11 -8.14 -5.37 19.44
N ALA A 12 -7.00 -5.66 20.08
CA ALA A 12 -5.77 -4.91 19.86
C ALA A 12 -5.24 -4.99 18.41
N ILE A 13 -5.39 -6.15 17.74
CA ILE A 13 -5.03 -6.29 16.32
C ILE A 13 -6.00 -5.50 15.43
N ALA A 14 -7.30 -5.54 15.74
CA ALA A 14 -8.31 -4.79 15.01
C ALA A 14 -8.07 -3.27 15.09
N ASP A 15 -7.73 -2.76 16.29
CA ASP A 15 -7.41 -1.36 16.50
C ASP A 15 -6.17 -0.92 15.70
N LEU A 16 -5.12 -1.76 15.66
CA LEU A 16 -3.93 -1.51 14.86
C LEU A 16 -4.25 -1.47 13.36
N ALA A 17 -5.08 -2.40 12.87
CA ALA A 17 -5.52 -2.42 11.48
C ALA A 17 -6.34 -1.17 11.14
N ALA A 18 -7.24 -0.74 12.02
CA ALA A 18 -8.02 0.47 11.84
C ALA A 18 -7.15 1.73 11.80
N ALA A 19 -6.08 1.80 12.62
CA ALA A 19 -5.12 2.90 12.61
C ALA A 19 -4.25 2.92 11.33
N ALA A 20 -3.91 1.76 10.78
CA ALA A 20 -3.11 1.64 9.55
C ALA A 20 -3.94 1.82 8.26
N ALA A 21 -5.26 1.55 8.33
CA ALA A 21 -6.13 1.57 7.15
C ALA A 21 -6.05 2.88 6.36
N PRO A 22 -6.10 4.10 6.96
CA PRO A 22 -6.01 5.37 6.23
C PRO A 22 -4.71 5.56 5.42
N ALA A 23 -3.63 4.86 5.79
CA ALA A 23 -2.33 4.93 5.11
C ALA A 23 -2.14 3.84 4.05
N THR A 24 -3.10 2.92 3.87
CA THR A 24 -2.99 1.81 2.91
C THR A 24 -3.76 2.12 1.65
N ALA A 25 -3.19 1.83 0.48
CA ALA A 25 -3.85 1.95 -0.81
C ALA A 25 -3.85 0.60 -1.53
N SER A 26 -4.88 0.36 -2.34
CA SER A 26 -4.84 -0.71 -3.33
C SER A 26 -4.06 -0.22 -4.54
N LEU A 27 -3.23 -1.09 -5.12
CA LEU A 27 -2.48 -0.82 -6.33
C LEU A 27 -2.96 -1.77 -7.41
N ALA A 28 -3.46 -1.22 -8.51
CA ALA A 28 -3.83 -1.97 -9.69
C ALA A 28 -2.83 -1.72 -10.81
N THR A 29 -2.46 -2.79 -11.51
CA THR A 29 -1.63 -2.74 -12.72
C THR A 29 -2.44 -3.20 -13.94
N HIS A 30 -1.96 -2.88 -15.14
CA HIS A 30 -2.61 -3.11 -16.44
C HIS A 30 -3.01 -4.59 -16.69
N HIS A 31 -2.43 -5.56 -15.96
CA HIS A 31 -2.78 -6.99 -16.06
C HIS A 31 -3.74 -7.49 -14.97
N HIS A 32 -4.50 -6.60 -14.33
CA HIS A 32 -5.39 -6.91 -13.19
C HIS A 32 -4.67 -7.56 -12.00
N ARG A 33 -3.33 -7.41 -11.94
CA ARG A 33 -2.59 -7.73 -10.72
C ARG A 33 -2.94 -6.66 -9.70
N THR A 34 -3.46 -7.12 -8.57
CA THR A 34 -3.76 -6.25 -7.44
C THR A 34 -2.68 -6.47 -6.39
N ALA A 35 -2.05 -5.38 -5.98
CA ALA A 35 -1.10 -5.33 -4.89
C ALA A 35 -1.51 -4.24 -3.91
N SER A 36 -0.66 -3.97 -2.92
CA SER A 36 -0.85 -2.91 -1.96
C SER A 36 0.28 -1.90 -2.05
N ALA A 37 -0.03 -0.66 -1.68
CA ALA A 37 0.96 0.37 -1.39
C ALA A 37 0.61 1.03 -0.06
N PHE A 38 1.57 1.70 0.57
CA PHE A 38 1.30 2.52 1.74
C PHE A 38 1.85 3.94 1.60
N HIS A 39 1.10 4.90 2.11
CA HIS A 39 1.49 6.30 2.16
C HIS A 39 2.65 6.46 3.14
N TRP A 40 3.78 6.96 2.65
CA TRP A 40 4.99 7.13 3.46
C TRP A 40 5.24 8.60 3.81
N ARG A 41 5.01 9.51 2.84
CA ARG A 41 5.17 10.96 2.95
C ARG A 41 4.18 11.64 2.02
N ASP A 42 3.98 12.94 2.20
CA ASP A 42 3.08 13.74 1.39
C ASP A 42 3.24 13.48 -0.12
N GLY A 43 2.21 12.90 -0.73
CA GLY A 43 2.19 12.55 -2.15
C GLY A 43 3.07 11.36 -2.55
N TYR A 44 3.55 10.55 -1.62
CA TYR A 44 4.43 9.41 -1.89
C TYR A 44 3.92 8.11 -1.29
N PHE A 45 3.88 7.09 -2.14
CA PHE A 45 3.48 5.73 -1.79
C PHE A 45 4.62 4.75 -2.04
N VAL A 46 4.77 3.79 -1.14
CA VAL A 46 5.76 2.71 -1.25
C VAL A 46 5.04 1.40 -1.57
N THR A 47 5.59 0.66 -2.52
CA THR A 47 5.15 -0.70 -2.90
C THR A 47 6.36 -1.62 -3.08
N ALA A 48 6.10 -2.92 -3.22
CA ALA A 48 7.09 -3.88 -3.63
C ALA A 48 7.56 -3.59 -5.06
N GLU A 49 8.86 -3.67 -5.34
CA GLU A 49 9.38 -3.40 -6.68
C GLU A 49 8.89 -4.42 -7.72
N GLU A 50 8.75 -5.68 -7.33
CA GLU A 50 8.38 -6.78 -8.23
C GLU A 50 6.97 -6.66 -8.83
N VAL A 51 6.10 -5.82 -8.25
CA VAL A 51 4.75 -5.59 -8.78
C VAL A 51 4.71 -4.50 -9.84
N VAL A 52 5.81 -3.76 -10.04
CA VAL A 52 5.87 -2.64 -10.99
C VAL A 52 6.61 -3.05 -12.26
N GLU A 53 5.91 -3.02 -13.40
CA GLU A 53 6.52 -3.27 -14.70
C GLU A 53 6.86 -1.96 -15.45
N ALA A 54 7.93 -1.99 -16.23
CA ALA A 54 8.38 -0.81 -16.96
C ALA A 54 7.38 -0.41 -18.05
N GLY A 55 6.93 0.85 -18.04
CA GLY A 55 5.98 1.39 -19.02
C GLY A 55 4.52 1.04 -18.74
N GLU A 56 4.22 0.44 -17.59
CA GLU A 56 2.85 0.12 -17.18
C GLU A 56 2.13 1.34 -16.58
N GLU A 57 0.83 1.48 -16.87
CA GLU A 57 -0.02 2.41 -16.11
C GLU A 57 -0.30 1.83 -14.72
N ILE A 58 -0.11 2.65 -13.69
CA ILE A 58 -0.33 2.29 -12.30
C ILE A 58 -1.51 3.12 -11.78
N GLU A 59 -2.44 2.46 -11.12
CA GLU A 59 -3.57 3.11 -10.45
C GLU A 59 -3.52 2.81 -8.95
N LEU A 60 -3.73 3.85 -8.14
CA LEU A 60 -3.87 3.75 -6.70
C LEU A 60 -5.32 4.01 -6.33
N THR A 61 -5.96 3.07 -5.64
CA THR A 61 -7.23 3.32 -4.97
C THR A 61 -6.95 3.67 -3.52
N LEU A 62 -7.22 4.93 -3.20
CA LEU A 62 -7.06 5.52 -1.88
C LEU A 62 -8.16 5.02 -0.93
N THR A 63 -7.97 5.28 0.36
CA THR A 63 -8.89 4.88 1.42
C THR A 63 -10.23 5.60 1.37
N SER A 64 -10.27 6.76 0.71
CA SER A 64 -11.50 7.46 0.34
C SER A 64 -12.35 6.71 -0.69
N GLY A 65 -11.79 5.69 -1.35
CA GLY A 65 -12.39 5.02 -2.51
C GLY A 65 -12.07 5.70 -3.84
N GLU A 66 -11.35 6.82 -3.83
CA GLU A 66 -10.90 7.49 -5.05
C GLU A 66 -9.77 6.71 -5.72
N THR A 67 -9.84 6.56 -7.04
CA THR A 67 -8.77 5.98 -7.85
C THR A 67 -8.03 7.07 -8.59
N VAL A 68 -6.72 7.12 -8.41
CA VAL A 68 -5.82 8.09 -9.04
C VAL A 68 -4.74 7.37 -9.85
N LYS A 69 -4.35 7.95 -10.99
CA LYS A 69 -3.16 7.49 -11.71
C LYS A 69 -1.92 7.78 -10.86
N ALA A 70 -0.93 6.91 -10.95
CA ALA A 70 0.35 7.09 -10.27
C ALA A 70 1.51 6.86 -11.23
N GLU A 71 2.60 7.57 -10.97
CA GLU A 71 3.85 7.47 -11.71
C GLU A 71 4.91 6.80 -10.84
N LEU A 72 5.74 5.95 -11.47
CA LEU A 72 6.94 5.41 -10.84
C LEU A 72 7.99 6.52 -10.73
N VAL A 73 8.30 6.92 -9.50
CA VAL A 73 9.36 7.90 -9.20
C VAL A 73 10.73 7.24 -9.26
N GLY A 74 10.83 5.99 -8.79
CA GLY A 74 12.06 5.23 -8.80
C GLY A 74 11.88 3.87 -8.14
N ARG A 75 12.84 2.97 -8.38
CA ARG A 75 12.86 1.63 -7.80
C ARG A 75 14.26 1.17 -7.47
N ASP A 76 14.37 0.37 -6.43
CA ASP A 76 15.60 -0.26 -5.98
C ASP A 76 15.40 -1.78 -5.85
N PRO A 77 15.82 -2.56 -6.87
CA PRO A 77 15.75 -4.02 -6.83
C PRO A 77 16.59 -4.65 -5.71
N SER A 78 17.61 -3.95 -5.19
CA SER A 78 18.44 -4.49 -4.09
C SER A 78 17.70 -4.53 -2.76
N THR A 79 16.66 -3.71 -2.60
CA THR A 79 15.80 -3.68 -1.41
C THR A 79 14.37 -4.15 -1.69
N GLY A 80 14.00 -4.38 -2.95
CA GLY A 80 12.64 -4.74 -3.36
C GLY A 80 11.64 -3.60 -3.19
N VAL A 81 12.08 -2.34 -3.31
CA VAL A 81 11.24 -1.16 -3.03
C VAL A 81 11.00 -0.34 -4.30
N ALA A 82 9.76 0.06 -4.54
CA ALA A 82 9.40 1.08 -5.52
C ALA A 82 8.65 2.25 -4.86
N LEU A 83 8.94 3.45 -5.34
CA LEU A 83 8.33 4.69 -4.89
C LEU A 83 7.41 5.23 -5.98
N LEU A 84 6.17 5.49 -5.61
CA LEU A 84 5.12 5.99 -6.49
C LEU A 84 4.67 7.37 -6.05
N LYS A 85 4.18 8.15 -7.01
CA LYS A 85 3.57 9.45 -6.77
C LYS A 85 2.27 9.56 -7.58
N PRO A 86 1.13 9.92 -6.95
CA PRO A 86 -0.08 10.22 -7.70
C PRO A 86 0.18 11.32 -8.74
N ALA A 87 -0.30 11.09 -9.96
CA ALA A 87 -0.30 12.11 -11.00
C ALA A 87 -1.20 13.28 -10.58
N ALA A 88 -0.81 14.50 -10.96
CA ALA A 88 -1.58 15.71 -10.70
C ALA A 88 -2.81 15.81 -11.61
#